data_AF-A0A7S1DW14-F1
#
_entry.id   AF-A0A7S1DW14-F1
#
_cell.length_a   1.000
_cell.length_b   1.000
_cell.length_c   1.000
_cell.angle_alpha   90.00
_cell.angle_beta   90.00
_cell.angle_gamma   90.00
#
_symmetry.space_group_name_H-M   'P 1'
#
loop_
_entity.id
_entity.type
_entity.pdbx_description
1 polymer ?
#
loop_
_entity_poly.entity_id
_entity_poly.type
_entity_poly.pdbx_seq_one_letter_code
_entity_poly.pdbx_strand_id
1 'polypeptide(L)'
;LLSVQIDREKTARYGLNVQDVQDTLATAVGGKEGGTMFEGDRRFDIIVRVPENVRSDLEAIKRLPVPLPASGTSSARKFIPLSEVADLSLSPGPNQVSRENGKRRVVVSANVRGRDIGTFVAEAEQAIQQQVKL
;
A
#
# COMPACT_ATOMS: atom_id res chain seq x y z
N LEU A 1 -3.93 1.88 -6.93
CA LEU A 1 -3.36 1.20 -5.75
C LEU A 1 -3.36 -0.29 -6.03
N LEU A 2 -2.27 -1.01 -5.74
CA LEU A 2 -2.22 -2.47 -5.84
C LEU A 2 -2.90 -3.06 -4.61
N SER A 3 -3.99 -3.80 -4.81
CA SER A 3 -4.68 -4.54 -3.77
C SER A 3 -4.26 -6.00 -3.82
N VAL A 4 -3.89 -6.54 -2.67
CA VAL A 4 -3.52 -7.96 -2.52
C VAL A 4 -4.47 -8.61 -1.54
N GLN A 5 -5.25 -9.56 -2.05
CA GLN A 5 -6.24 -10.31 -1.30
C GLN A 5 -5.69 -11.71 -1.04
N ILE A 6 -5.24 -11.95 0.19
CA ILE A 6 -4.67 -13.25 0.58
C ILE A 6 -5.81 -14.23 0.88
N ASP A 7 -5.82 -15.36 0.18
CA ASP A 7 -6.73 -16.46 0.40
C ASP A 7 -6.24 -17.30 1.59
N ARG A 8 -6.92 -17.12 2.73
CA ARG A 8 -6.55 -17.79 3.99
C ARG A 8 -6.70 -19.31 3.90
N GLU A 9 -7.66 -19.82 3.14
CA GLU A 9 -7.87 -21.26 3.01
C GLU A 9 -6.76 -21.91 2.20
N LYS A 10 -6.39 -21.31 1.05
CA LYS A 10 -5.26 -21.79 0.24
C LYS A 10 -3.94 -21.68 1.02
N THR A 11 -3.73 -20.56 1.72
CA THR A 11 -2.54 -20.35 2.55
C THR A 11 -2.40 -21.44 3.63
N ALA A 12 -3.50 -21.78 4.32
CA ALA A 12 -3.52 -22.83 5.34
C ALA A 12 -3.23 -24.23 4.79
N ARG A 13 -3.66 -24.56 3.56
CA ARG A 13 -3.35 -25.85 2.91
C ARG A 13 -1.85 -26.05 2.69
N TYR A 14 -1.11 -24.96 2.49
CA TYR A 14 0.34 -24.97 2.35
C TYR A 14 1.08 -24.82 3.70
N GLY A 15 0.35 -24.73 4.82
CA GLY A 15 0.92 -24.54 6.16
C GLY A 15 1.55 -23.16 6.37
N LEU A 16 1.27 -22.20 5.49
CA LEU A 16 1.82 -20.86 5.55
C LEU A 16 1.06 -19.99 6.54
N ASN A 17 1.74 -19.01 7.15
CA ASN A 17 1.08 -17.91 7.81
C ASN A 17 0.79 -16.81 6.78
N VAL A 18 -0.32 -16.09 6.96
CA VAL A 18 -0.63 -14.87 6.21
C VAL A 18 0.52 -13.86 6.32
N GLN A 19 1.16 -13.79 7.50
CA GLN A 19 2.31 -12.91 7.72
C GLN A 19 3.49 -13.24 6.81
N ASP A 20 3.79 -14.52 6.55
CA ASP A 20 4.90 -14.92 5.67
C ASP A 20 4.67 -14.45 4.22
N VAL A 21 3.41 -14.51 3.77
CA VAL A 21 3.00 -14.02 2.44
C VAL A 21 3.14 -12.49 2.38
N GLN A 22 2.69 -11.77 3.42
CA GLN A 22 2.80 -10.32 3.50
C GLN A 22 4.26 -9.85 3.55
N ASP A 23 5.10 -10.51 4.34
CA ASP A 23 6.52 -10.18 4.48
C ASP A 23 7.28 -10.40 3.17
N THR A 24 6.95 -11.47 2.44
CA THR A 24 7.50 -11.74 1.11
C THR A 24 7.15 -10.63 0.14
N LEU A 25 5.88 -10.22 0.09
CA LEU A 25 5.43 -9.14 -0.78
C LEU A 25 6.03 -7.78 -0.39
N ALA A 26 6.06 -7.46 0.91
CA ALA A 26 6.59 -6.22 1.43
C ALA A 26 8.09 -6.08 1.10
N THR A 27 8.85 -7.16 1.32
CA THR A 27 10.28 -7.21 0.98
C THR A 27 10.51 -7.10 -0.52
N ALA A 28 9.69 -7.79 -1.33
CA ALA A 28 9.87 -7.79 -2.78
C ALA A 28 9.53 -6.44 -3.43
N VAL A 29 8.39 -5.84 -3.08
CA VAL A 29 7.84 -4.65 -3.76
C VAL A 29 8.21 -3.35 -3.04
N GLY A 30 8.01 -3.30 -1.72
CA GLY A 30 8.30 -2.11 -0.91
C GLY A 30 9.78 -1.99 -0.55
N GLY A 31 10.46 -3.12 -0.44
CA GLY A 31 11.81 -3.23 0.08
C GLY A 31 11.82 -3.33 1.59
N LYS A 32 12.80 -4.05 2.11
CA LYS A 32 13.03 -4.23 3.55
C LYS A 32 14.44 -3.77 3.89
N GLU A 33 14.58 -3.07 5.00
CA GLU A 33 15.89 -2.73 5.56
C GLU A 33 16.59 -4.03 6.00
N GLY A 34 17.72 -4.33 5.36
CA GLY A 34 18.59 -5.46 5.69
C GLY A 34 19.65 -5.10 6.73
N GLY A 35 19.85 -3.81 7.00
CA GLY A 35 20.76 -3.29 8.00
C GLY A 35 21.24 -1.88 7.65
N THR A 36 22.17 -1.36 8.44
CA THR A 36 22.74 -0.02 8.25
C THR A 36 24.23 -0.13 7.94
N MET A 37 24.67 0.56 6.89
CA MET A 37 26.08 0.78 6.60
C MET A 37 26.57 2.06 7.28
N PHE A 38 27.70 1.95 7.97
CA PHE A 38 28.40 3.07 8.57
C PHE A 38 29.61 3.46 7.74
N GLU A 39 29.74 4.74 7.40
CA GLU A 39 30.89 5.30 6.70
C GLU A 39 31.38 6.54 7.45
N GLY A 40 32.28 6.32 8.42
CA GLY A 40 32.63 7.31 9.44
C GLY A 40 31.41 7.64 10.30
N ASP A 41 31.04 8.92 10.35
CA ASP A 41 29.86 9.40 11.08
C ASP A 41 28.56 9.33 10.26
N ARG A 42 28.63 8.94 8.98
CA ARG A 42 27.45 8.80 8.10
C ARG A 42 26.83 7.42 8.26
N ARG A 43 25.49 7.38 8.20
CA ARG A 43 24.67 6.16 8.26
C ARG A 43 23.82 6.06 7.00
N PHE A 44 23.83 4.89 6.38
CA PHE A 44 23.04 4.58 5.19
C PHE A 44 22.27 3.29 5.38
N ASP A 45 20.99 3.28 4.99
CA ASP A 45 20.18 2.06 5.06
C ASP A 45 20.47 1.16 3.86
N ILE A 46 20.67 -0.12 4.13
CA ILE A 46 20.80 -1.16 3.11
C ILE A 46 19.40 -1.73 2.87
N ILE A 47 18.84 -1.50 1.69
CA ILE A 47 17.50 -1.98 1.33
C ILE A 47 17.60 -3.19 0.41
N VAL A 48 16.96 -4.29 0.81
CA VAL A 48 16.78 -5.49 -0.01
C VAL A 48 15.41 -5.42 -0.68
N ARG A 49 15.40 -5.50 -2.01
CA ARG A 49 14.17 -5.51 -2.82
C ARG A 49 14.40 -6.15 -4.18
N VAL A 50 13.31 -6.53 -4.84
CA VAL A 50 13.35 -7.09 -6.19
C VAL A 50 13.60 -5.98 -7.24
N PRO A 51 14.22 -6.29 -8.39
CA PRO A 51 14.42 -5.34 -9.48
C PRO A 51 13.15 -4.63 -9.97
N GLU A 52 13.32 -3.44 -10.52
CA GLU A 52 12.20 -2.56 -10.88
C GLU A 52 11.28 -3.10 -11.97
N ASN A 53 11.85 -3.75 -12.98
CA ASN A 53 11.07 -4.37 -14.05
C ASN A 53 10.08 -5.43 -13.53
N VAL A 54 10.40 -6.11 -12.42
CA VAL A 54 9.51 -7.10 -11.81
C VAL A 54 8.42 -6.44 -10.97
N ARG A 55 8.74 -5.35 -10.24
CA ARG A 55 7.75 -4.65 -9.39
C ARG A 55 6.79 -3.75 -10.17
N SER A 56 7.11 -3.40 -11.42
CA SER A 56 6.21 -2.68 -12.33
C SER A 56 5.24 -3.60 -13.08
N ASP A 57 5.50 -4.91 -13.11
CA ASP A 57 4.71 -5.89 -13.85
C ASP A 57 3.87 -6.76 -12.89
N LEU A 58 2.55 -6.61 -12.98
CA LEU A 58 1.60 -7.36 -12.17
C LEU A 58 1.74 -8.88 -12.36
N GLU A 59 2.00 -9.34 -13.58
CA GLU A 59 2.16 -10.77 -13.88
C GLU A 59 3.47 -11.34 -13.33
N ALA A 60 4.49 -10.50 -13.22
CA ALA A 60 5.75 -10.86 -12.57
C ALA A 60 5.58 -10.92 -11.04
N ILE A 61 4.84 -9.98 -10.44
CA ILE A 61 4.53 -10.00 -9.00
C ILE A 61 3.72 -11.26 -8.63
N LYS A 62 2.74 -11.65 -9.45
CA LYS A 62 1.96 -12.88 -9.23
C LYS A 62 2.82 -14.15 -9.16
N ARG A 63 3.97 -14.16 -9.86
CA ARG A 63 4.91 -15.29 -9.88
C ARG A 63 5.99 -15.20 -8.82
N LEU A 64 5.94 -14.23 -7.91
CA LEU A 64 6.92 -14.11 -6.85
C LEU A 64 6.96 -15.39 -6.00
N PRO A 65 8.15 -15.95 -5.75
CA PRO A 65 8.29 -17.18 -4.99
C PRO A 65 8.06 -16.91 -3.50
N VAL A 66 7.05 -17.55 -2.92
CA VAL A 66 6.77 -17.55 -1.48
C VAL A 66 7.39 -18.81 -0.88
N PRO A 67 8.29 -18.68 0.13
CA PRO A 67 8.92 -19.82 0.76
C PRO A 67 7.92 -20.62 1.59
N LEU A 68 7.82 -21.92 1.33
CA LEU A 68 7.06 -22.82 2.18
C LEU A 68 7.77 -23.05 3.52
N PRO A 69 7.02 -23.37 4.59
CA PRO A 69 7.61 -23.74 5.87
C PRO A 69 8.54 -24.95 5.68
N ALA A 70 9.66 -24.96 6.40
CA ALA A 70 10.58 -26.09 6.34
C ALA A 70 9.88 -27.33 6.91
N SER A 71 9.75 -28.38 6.10
CA SER A 71 9.18 -29.65 6.51
C SER A 71 10.29 -30.72 6.55
N GLY A 72 10.68 -31.12 7.76
CA GLY A 72 11.65 -32.19 8.00
C GLY A 72 13.12 -31.87 7.69
N THR A 73 13.97 -32.90 7.76
CA THR A 73 15.45 -32.88 7.64
C THR A 73 15.98 -32.57 6.22
N SER A 74 15.14 -32.13 5.29
CA SER A 74 15.56 -31.83 3.93
C SER A 74 16.02 -30.38 3.80
N SER A 75 17.26 -30.18 3.34
CA SER A 75 17.89 -28.86 3.22
C SER A 75 17.31 -27.97 2.10
N ALA A 76 16.41 -28.49 1.27
CA ALA A 76 15.83 -27.74 0.15
C ALA A 76 14.51 -27.05 0.56
N ARG A 77 14.53 -25.72 0.68
CA ARG A 77 13.32 -24.91 0.87
C ARG A 77 12.49 -24.93 -0.42
N LYS A 78 11.23 -25.34 -0.31
CA LYS A 78 10.28 -25.33 -1.43
C LYS A 78 9.61 -23.96 -1.54
N PHE A 79 9.14 -23.62 -2.74
CA PHE A 79 8.50 -22.34 -3.02
C PHE A 79 7.23 -22.57 -3.84
N ILE A 80 6.25 -21.68 -3.67
CA ILE A 80 5.05 -21.59 -4.50
C ILE A 80 4.93 -20.16 -5.05
N PRO A 81 4.34 -19.94 -6.23
CA PRO A 81 4.09 -18.59 -6.70
C PRO A 81 3.00 -17.91 -5.85
N LEU A 82 3.11 -16.59 -5.68
CA LEU A 82 2.18 -15.79 -4.89
C LEU A 82 0.71 -15.96 -5.34
N SER A 83 0.47 -16.16 -6.64
CA SER A 83 -0.86 -16.39 -7.21
C SER A 83 -1.58 -17.64 -6.68
N GLU A 84 -0.87 -18.60 -6.10
CA GLU A 84 -1.49 -19.78 -5.47
C GLU A 84 -2.21 -19.44 -4.15
N VAL A 85 -1.83 -18.34 -3.52
CA VAL A 85 -2.30 -17.98 -2.17
C VAL A 85 -2.84 -16.56 -2.07
N ALA A 86 -2.73 -15.74 -3.12
CA ALA A 86 -3.25 -14.40 -3.15
C ALA A 86 -3.70 -13.95 -4.54
N ASP A 87 -4.81 -13.21 -4.57
CA ASP A 87 -5.31 -12.52 -5.76
C ASP A 87 -4.82 -11.07 -5.75
N LEU A 88 -4.30 -10.62 -6.90
CA LEU A 88 -3.76 -9.27 -7.06
C LEU A 88 -4.61 -8.50 -8.07
N SER A 89 -5.04 -7.31 -7.68
CA SER A 89 -5.83 -6.42 -8.53
C SER A 89 -5.39 -4.96 -8.41
N LEU A 90 -5.55 -4.21 -9.48
CA LEU A 90 -5.37 -2.77 -9.48
C LEU A 90 -6.73 -2.10 -9.25
N SER A 91 -6.81 -1.23 -8.25
CA SER A 91 -8.03 -0.49 -7.95
C SER A 91 -7.73 0.97 -7.64
N PRO A 92 -8.64 1.91 -7.96
CA PRO A 92 -8.59 3.26 -7.45
C PRO A 92 -8.61 3.25 -5.92
N GLY A 93 -7.82 4.12 -5.30
CA GLY A 93 -7.78 4.29 -3.85
C GLY A 93 -7.67 5.78 -3.51
N PRO A 94 -8.04 6.19 -2.29
CA PRO A 94 -7.89 7.57 -1.87
C PRO A 94 -6.40 7.93 -1.79
N ASN A 95 -5.99 9.02 -2.44
CA ASN A 95 -4.63 9.54 -2.33
C ASN A 95 -4.35 10.14 -0.94
N GLN A 96 -5.40 10.65 -0.26
CA GLN A 96 -5.32 11.21 1.08
C GLN A 96 -6.63 10.97 1.84
N VAL A 97 -6.51 10.68 3.13
CA VAL A 97 -7.66 10.61 4.05
C VAL A 97 -7.52 11.71 5.10
N SER A 98 -8.16 12.86 4.84
CA SER A 98 -8.17 13.99 5.78
C SER A 98 -9.25 13.80 6.85
N ARG A 99 -8.89 14.10 8.09
CA ARG A 99 -9.77 13.97 9.25
C ARG A 99 -9.73 15.23 10.11
N GLU A 100 -10.87 15.54 10.70
CA GLU A 100 -11.03 16.60 11.70
C GLU A 100 -12.01 16.09 12.75
N ASN A 101 -11.67 16.24 14.04
CA ASN A 101 -12.45 15.70 15.16
C ASN A 101 -12.85 14.21 14.98
N GLY A 102 -11.92 13.41 14.45
CA GLY A 102 -12.12 11.97 14.19
C GLY A 102 -12.95 11.63 12.94
N LYS A 103 -13.63 12.60 12.32
CA LYS A 103 -14.49 12.38 11.15
C LYS A 103 -13.73 12.65 9.85
N ARG A 104 -14.05 11.91 8.78
CA ARG A 104 -13.51 12.16 7.44
C ARG A 104 -14.06 13.48 6.90
N ARG A 105 -13.20 14.30 6.29
CA ARG A 105 -13.61 15.52 5.58
C ARG A 105 -12.95 15.62 4.22
N VAL A 106 -13.61 16.33 3.32
CA VAL A 106 -13.03 16.83 2.07
C VAL A 106 -12.93 18.34 2.20
N VAL A 107 -11.81 18.91 1.76
CA VAL A 107 -11.58 20.36 1.82
C VAL A 107 -11.74 20.94 0.42
N VAL A 108 -12.66 21.88 0.26
CA VAL A 108 -12.75 22.73 -0.93
C VAL A 108 -12.22 24.09 -0.52
N SER A 109 -11.14 24.54 -1.17
CA SER A 109 -10.54 25.84 -0.94
C SER A 109 -10.82 26.78 -2.10
N ALA A 110 -11.04 28.05 -1.80
CA ALA A 110 -11.22 29.11 -2.77
C ALA A 110 -10.40 30.33 -2.33
N ASN A 111 -9.70 30.95 -3.28
CA ASN A 111 -8.95 32.18 -3.04
C ASN A 111 -9.79 33.37 -3.49
N VAL A 112 -10.04 34.32 -2.60
CA VAL A 112 -10.82 35.53 -2.90
C VAL A 112 -9.86 36.67 -3.25
N ARG A 113 -10.08 37.33 -4.40
CA ARG A 113 -9.31 38.51 -4.83
C ARG A 113 -10.25 39.54 -5.43
N GLY A 114 -9.99 40.83 -5.17
CA GLY A 114 -10.71 41.94 -5.79
C GLY A 114 -12.14 42.15 -5.27
N ARG A 115 -12.53 41.50 -4.17
CA ARG A 115 -13.81 41.71 -3.47
C ARG A 115 -13.67 41.50 -1.97
N ASP A 116 -14.65 42.00 -1.22
CA ASP A 116 -14.75 41.83 0.23
C ASP A 116 -15.03 40.36 0.61
N ILE A 117 -14.37 39.90 1.68
CA ILE A 117 -14.46 38.53 2.19
C ILE A 117 -15.79 38.28 2.90
N GLY A 118 -16.29 39.23 3.70
CA GLY A 118 -17.53 39.06 4.45
C GLY A 118 -18.74 38.84 3.54
N THR A 119 -18.85 39.69 2.51
CA THR A 119 -19.89 39.59 1.49
C THR A 119 -19.77 38.30 0.68
N PHE A 120 -18.55 37.89 0.32
CA PHE A 120 -18.31 36.62 -0.37
C PHE A 120 -18.78 35.41 0.44
N VAL A 121 -18.46 35.36 1.73
CA VAL A 121 -18.84 34.24 2.61
C VAL A 121 -20.35 34.13 2.71
N ALA A 122 -21.06 35.23 2.92
CA ALA A 122 -22.52 35.23 3.03
C ALA A 122 -23.20 34.73 1.74
N GLU A 123 -22.77 35.22 0.57
CA GLU A 123 -23.27 34.73 -0.73
C GLU A 123 -22.96 33.25 -0.95
N ALA A 124 -21.74 32.81 -0.61
CA ALA A 124 -21.32 31.43 -0.77
C ALA A 124 -22.11 30.47 0.11
N GLU A 125 -22.35 30.82 1.38
CA GLU A 125 -23.18 30.02 2.29
C GLU A 125 -24.60 29.86 1.75
N GLN A 126 -25.21 30.94 1.26
CA GLN A 126 -26.55 30.91 0.68
C GLN A 126 -26.61 30.04 -0.59
N ALA A 127 -25.62 30.18 -1.48
CA ALA A 127 -25.54 29.38 -2.70
C ALA A 127 -25.33 27.88 -2.39
N ILE A 128 -24.47 27.55 -1.42
CA ILE A 128 -24.20 26.17 -1.01
C ILE A 128 -25.49 25.52 -0.47
N GLN A 129 -26.23 26.20 0.41
CA GLN A 129 -27.48 25.66 0.95
C GLN A 129 -28.55 25.40 -0.12
N GLN A 130 -28.58 26.21 -1.19
CA GLN A 130 -29.55 26.07 -2.27
C GLN A 130 -29.16 25.00 -3.30
N GLN A 131 -27.87 24.85 -3.59
CA GLN A 131 -27.39 24.11 -4.75
C GLN A 131 -26.68 22.80 -4.41
N VAL A 132 -26.17 22.64 -3.19
CA VAL A 132 -25.44 21.44 -2.78
C VAL A 132 -26.36 20.49 -2.04
N LYS A 133 -26.50 19.28 -2.57
CA LYS A 133 -27.15 18.16 -1.86
C LYS A 133 -26.11 17.48 -0.98
N LEU A 134 -26.32 17.52 0.34
CA LEU A 134 -25.54 16.81 1.34
C LEU A 134 -26.05 15.38 1.55
#